data_AF-A0A0Z8JKX8-F1
#
_entry.id   AF-A0A0Z8JKX8-F1
#
_cell.length_a   1.000
_cell.length_b   1.000
_cell.length_c   1.000
_cell.angle_alpha   90.00
_cell.angle_beta   90.00
_cell.angle_gamma   90.00
#
_symmetry.space_group_name_H-M   'P 1'
#
loop_
_entity.id
_entity.type
_entity.pdbx_description
1 polymer ?
#
loop_
_entity_poly.entity_id
_entity_poly.type
_entity_poly.pdbx_seq_one_letter_code
_entity_poly.pdbx_strand_id
1 'polypeptide(L)'
;MKNRVLPELVISIYPKYNNLIKKQIKNFEFRPFEIYSPDDNQIIFWVYETTPTKSIKYKMLVNNPITALSPSQQYGLGEEQFYSNITNGRFAYEIISFQELESPIDFLSLKAINFFPPQNFTYLENNLQLKKILSKTSLNKIF
;
A
#
# COMPACT_ATOMS: atom_id res chain seq x y z
N MET A 1 -27.21 0.74 -8.59
CA MET A 1 -25.85 0.30 -8.21
C MET A 1 -25.24 1.42 -7.37
N LYS A 2 -24.91 1.18 -6.09
CA LYS A 2 -24.17 2.18 -5.31
C LYS A 2 -22.78 2.30 -5.94
N ASN A 3 -22.31 3.51 -6.25
CA ASN A 3 -20.88 3.74 -6.51
C ASN A 3 -20.15 3.37 -5.22
N ARG A 4 -19.55 2.18 -5.19
CA ARG A 4 -18.80 1.70 -4.03
C ARG A 4 -17.39 2.27 -4.11
N VAL A 5 -16.93 2.79 -2.98
CA VAL A 5 -15.63 3.46 -2.86
C VAL A 5 -14.83 2.65 -1.86
N LEU A 6 -13.75 2.02 -2.33
CA LEU A 6 -12.81 1.32 -1.46
C LEU A 6 -12.13 2.33 -0.52
N PRO A 7 -11.78 1.95 0.73
CA PRO A 7 -10.91 2.76 1.55
C PRO A 7 -9.58 2.99 0.84
N GLU A 8 -9.11 4.24 0.85
CA GLU A 8 -7.84 4.64 0.23
C GLU A 8 -6.91 5.20 1.31
N LEU A 9 -5.76 4.55 1.50
CA LEU A 9 -4.72 4.98 2.43
C LEU A 9 -3.49 5.45 1.67
N VAL A 10 -2.74 6.37 2.25
CA VAL A 10 -1.36 6.64 1.87
C VAL A 10 -0.44 6.05 2.92
N ILE A 11 0.57 5.28 2.50
CA ILE A 11 1.54 4.60 3.37
C ILE A 11 2.97 4.83 2.86
N SER A 12 3.95 4.67 3.74
CA SER A 12 5.38 4.75 3.39
C SER A 12 6.03 3.37 3.33
N ILE A 13 6.76 3.06 2.25
CA ILE A 13 7.51 1.80 2.07
C ILE A 13 8.96 2.09 1.65
N TYR A 14 9.93 1.36 2.19
CA TYR A 14 11.32 1.45 1.75
C TYR A 14 11.51 0.85 0.34
N PRO A 15 12.36 1.45 -0.53
CA PRO A 15 12.60 0.96 -1.88
C PRO A 15 12.92 -0.53 -1.99
N LYS A 16 13.70 -1.08 -1.03
CA LYS A 16 14.03 -2.50 -1.00
C LYS A 16 12.80 -3.42 -0.94
N TYR A 17 11.74 -3.01 -0.24
CA TYR A 17 10.51 -3.80 -0.14
C TYR A 17 9.63 -3.62 -1.37
N ASN A 18 9.54 -2.42 -1.94
CA ASN A 18 8.87 -2.21 -3.22
C ASN A 18 9.49 -3.09 -4.31
N ASN A 19 10.83 -3.20 -4.35
CA ASN A 19 11.53 -4.08 -5.29
C ASN A 19 11.18 -5.56 -5.10
N LEU A 20 10.97 -6.02 -3.86
CA LEU A 20 10.52 -7.38 -3.58
C LEU A 20 9.05 -7.60 -4.00
N ILE A 21 8.20 -6.58 -3.81
CA ILE A 21 6.81 -6.61 -4.26
C ILE A 21 6.74 -6.68 -5.79
N LYS A 22 7.52 -5.84 -6.51
CA LYS A 22 7.59 -5.88 -7.98
C LYS A 22 7.98 -7.25 -8.53
N LYS A 23 8.88 -7.95 -7.83
CA LYS A 23 9.31 -9.32 -8.16
C LYS A 23 8.34 -10.39 -7.69
N GLN A 24 7.23 -10.01 -7.05
CA GLN A 24 6.25 -10.90 -6.40
C GLN A 24 6.84 -11.83 -5.33
N ILE A 25 8.03 -11.49 -4.81
CA ILE A 25 8.68 -12.19 -3.69
C ILE A 25 8.01 -11.77 -2.38
N LYS A 26 7.73 -10.47 -2.21
CA LYS A 26 6.93 -9.99 -1.08
C LYS A 26 5.48 -9.84 -1.56
N ASN A 27 4.64 -10.80 -1.20
CA ASN A 27 3.23 -10.85 -1.58
C ASN A 27 2.26 -10.44 -0.45
N PHE A 28 2.80 -10.12 0.73
CA PHE A 28 2.05 -9.50 1.83
C PHE A 28 2.72 -8.20 2.25
N GLU A 29 1.94 -7.17 2.51
CA GLU A 29 2.38 -5.96 3.20
C GLU A 29 2.03 -6.04 4.70
N PHE A 30 3.02 -5.87 5.58
CA PHE A 30 2.84 -6.02 7.02
C PHE A 30 2.74 -4.65 7.68
N ARG A 31 1.69 -4.41 8.46
CA ARG A 31 1.44 -3.10 9.10
C ARG A 31 1.04 -3.24 10.56
N PRO A 32 1.33 -2.23 11.42
CA PRO A 32 0.94 -2.25 12.83
C PRO A 32 -0.52 -1.80 13.05
N PHE A 33 -1.29 -1.63 11.97
CA PHE A 33 -2.67 -1.19 12.01
C PHE A 33 -3.56 -2.22 11.32
N GLU A 34 -4.80 -2.26 11.76
CA GLU A 34 -5.82 -3.16 11.31
C GLU A 34 -6.98 -2.33 10.73
N ILE A 35 -7.12 -2.35 9.42
CA ILE A 35 -8.18 -1.64 8.69
C ILE A 35 -8.92 -2.66 7.85
N TYR A 36 -10.24 -2.62 7.92
CA TYR A 36 -11.13 -3.50 7.20
C TYR A 36 -12.00 -2.70 6.23
N SER A 37 -12.16 -3.24 5.02
CA SER A 37 -13.22 -2.89 4.10
C SER A 37 -14.34 -3.92 4.23
N PRO A 38 -15.47 -3.60 4.89
CA PRO A 38 -16.52 -4.58 5.18
C PRO A 38 -17.27 -5.03 3.92
N ASP A 39 -17.39 -4.16 2.91
CA ASP A 39 -18.24 -4.43 1.74
C ASP A 39 -17.53 -5.24 0.65
N ASP A 40 -16.24 -4.97 0.41
CA ASP A 40 -15.51 -5.49 -0.75
C ASP A 40 -14.24 -6.29 -0.37
N ASN A 41 -13.92 -6.40 0.93
CA ASN A 41 -12.71 -7.05 1.44
C ASN A 41 -11.39 -6.53 0.86
N GLN A 42 -11.40 -5.35 0.25
CA GLN A 42 -10.26 -4.75 -0.44
C GLN A 42 -10.01 -3.31 -0.03
N ILE A 43 -8.75 -2.93 -0.01
CA ILE A 43 -8.26 -1.59 0.38
C ILE A 43 -7.21 -1.14 -0.63
N ILE A 44 -7.19 0.15 -0.95
CA ILE A 44 -6.16 0.74 -1.81
C ILE A 44 -5.10 1.39 -0.93
N PHE A 45 -3.85 1.03 -1.16
CA PHE A 45 -2.67 1.71 -0.61
C PHE A 45 -1.95 2.49 -1.72
N TRP A 46 -1.91 3.80 -1.59
CA TRP A 46 -0.99 4.67 -2.31
C TRP A 46 0.34 4.68 -1.57
N VAL A 47 1.43 4.36 -2.26
CA VAL A 47 2.72 4.12 -1.65
C VAL A 47 3.66 5.28 -1.92
N TYR A 48 4.05 5.95 -0.84
CA TYR A 48 5.23 6.79 -0.78
C TYR A 48 6.48 5.91 -0.65
N GLU A 49 7.31 5.89 -1.68
CA GLU A 49 8.64 5.29 -1.63
C GLU A 49 9.60 6.26 -0.93
N THR A 50 10.21 5.80 0.17
CA THR A 50 11.08 6.64 1.00
C THR A 50 12.43 6.95 0.32
N THR A 51 13.41 7.45 1.07
CA THR A 51 14.79 7.69 0.60
C THR A 51 15.37 6.45 -0.12
N PRO A 52 16.08 6.64 -1.26
CA PRO A 52 16.42 7.94 -1.87
C PRO A 52 15.35 8.54 -2.78
N THR A 53 14.34 7.79 -3.21
CA THR A 53 13.35 8.24 -4.21
C THR A 53 12.48 9.39 -3.72
N LYS A 54 11.94 9.28 -2.49
CA LYS A 54 11.10 10.31 -1.85
C LYS A 54 9.91 10.77 -2.70
N SER A 55 9.07 9.84 -3.16
CA SER A 55 7.89 10.16 -3.99
C SER A 55 6.71 9.20 -3.77
N ILE A 56 5.49 9.66 -4.01
CA ILE A 56 4.36 8.72 -4.23
C ILE A 56 4.52 8.12 -5.61
N LYS A 57 4.67 6.80 -5.67
CA LYS A 57 5.13 6.08 -6.86
C LYS A 57 4.31 4.86 -7.22
N TYR A 58 3.64 4.26 -6.24
CA TYR A 58 2.85 3.06 -6.48
C TYR A 58 1.41 3.20 -5.99
N LYS A 59 0.54 2.43 -6.62
CA LYS A 59 -0.79 2.08 -6.14
C LYS A 59 -0.81 0.56 -5.94
N MET A 60 -1.29 0.14 -4.79
CA MET A 60 -1.36 -1.27 -4.41
C MET A 60 -2.78 -1.58 -3.96
N LEU A 61 -3.40 -2.62 -4.52
CA LEU A 61 -4.66 -3.16 -4.02
C LEU A 61 -4.32 -4.30 -3.08
N VAL A 62 -4.92 -4.30 -1.89
CA VAL A 62 -4.72 -5.36 -0.91
C VAL A 62 -6.04 -5.91 -0.41
N ASN A 63 -6.03 -7.18 0.04
CA ASN A 63 -7.13 -7.73 0.81
C ASN A 63 -7.11 -7.21 2.25
N ASN A 64 -8.24 -7.41 2.95
CA ASN A 64 -8.32 -7.25 4.40
C ASN A 64 -7.21 -8.03 5.12
N PRO A 65 -6.76 -7.54 6.29
CA PRO A 65 -5.62 -8.12 6.97
C PRO A 65 -5.93 -9.51 7.53
N ILE A 66 -4.91 -10.36 7.50
CA ILE A 66 -4.89 -11.66 8.18
C ILE A 66 -3.79 -11.70 9.24
N THR A 67 -4.00 -12.55 10.24
CA THR A 67 -3.04 -12.84 11.32
C THR A 67 -2.78 -14.33 11.49
N ALA A 68 -3.54 -15.19 10.79
CA ALA A 68 -3.37 -16.63 10.83
C ALA A 68 -2.77 -17.15 9.52
N LEU A 69 -1.98 -18.22 9.61
CA LEU A 69 -1.56 -18.96 8.43
C LEU A 69 -2.76 -19.71 7.83
N SER A 70 -2.75 -19.86 6.51
CA SER A 70 -3.67 -20.72 5.78
C SER A 70 -2.86 -21.74 4.96
N PRO A 71 -3.16 -23.05 5.04
CA PRO A 71 -2.47 -24.07 4.24
C PRO A 71 -2.59 -23.87 2.72
N SER A 72 -3.60 -23.13 2.26
CA SER A 72 -3.79 -22.82 0.84
C SER A 72 -3.07 -21.55 0.39
N GLN A 73 -2.46 -20.82 1.32
CA GLN A 73 -1.81 -19.54 1.05
C GLN A 73 -0.33 -19.73 0.78
N GLN A 74 0.16 -19.15 -0.30
CA GLN A 74 1.59 -19.05 -0.53
C GLN A 74 2.14 -17.79 0.15
N TYR A 75 3.25 -17.94 0.88
CA TYR A 75 3.96 -16.84 1.53
C TYR A 75 5.30 -16.60 0.83
N GLY A 76 5.39 -15.57 0.00
CA GLY A 76 6.56 -15.37 -0.88
C GLY A 76 7.87 -15.07 -0.13
N LEU A 77 7.75 -14.53 1.09
CA LEU A 77 8.86 -14.31 2.02
C LEU A 77 9.11 -15.50 2.97
N GLY A 78 8.32 -16.56 2.85
CA GLY A 78 8.32 -17.71 3.75
C GLY A 78 7.38 -17.57 4.95
N GLU A 79 6.90 -18.71 5.43
CA GLU A 79 6.00 -18.80 6.58
C GLU A 79 6.65 -18.31 7.88
N GLU A 80 7.95 -18.58 8.07
CA GLU A 80 8.70 -18.14 9.24
C GLU A 80 8.71 -16.60 9.35
N GLN A 81 8.93 -15.91 8.23
CA GLN A 81 8.91 -14.46 8.20
C GLN A 81 7.49 -13.92 8.43
N PHE A 82 6.46 -14.58 7.89
CA PHE A 82 5.08 -14.23 8.19
C PHE A 82 4.79 -14.34 9.69
N TYR A 83 5.07 -15.50 10.29
CA TYR A 83 4.86 -15.77 11.70
C TYR A 83 5.59 -14.75 12.58
N SER A 84 6.87 -14.48 12.29
CA SER A 84 7.67 -13.47 12.99
C SER A 84 7.01 -12.08 12.97
N ASN A 85 6.47 -11.65 11.81
CA ASN A 85 5.77 -10.37 11.72
C ASN A 85 4.48 -10.36 12.56
N ILE A 86 3.68 -11.42 12.49
CA ILE A 86 2.43 -11.53 13.27
C ILE A 86 2.73 -11.50 14.77
N THR A 87 3.70 -12.29 15.24
CA THR A 87 4.09 -12.31 16.66
C THR A 87 4.61 -10.97 17.16
N ASN A 88 5.11 -10.13 16.25
CA ASN A 88 5.53 -8.75 16.53
C ASN A 88 4.37 -7.73 16.42
N GLY A 89 3.12 -8.19 16.49
CA GLY A 89 1.92 -7.35 16.49
C GLY A 89 1.62 -6.69 15.14
N ARG A 90 1.96 -7.37 14.04
CA ARG A 90 1.66 -6.89 12.68
C ARG A 90 0.48 -7.65 12.09
N PHE A 91 -0.18 -6.98 11.15
CA PHE A 91 -1.26 -7.49 10.33
C PHE A 91 -0.77 -7.63 8.90
N ALA A 92 -1.10 -8.74 8.24
CA ALA A 92 -0.64 -9.05 6.90
C ALA A 92 -1.72 -8.77 5.86
N TYR A 93 -1.45 -7.83 4.96
CA TYR A 93 -2.33 -7.45 3.86
C TYR A 93 -1.85 -8.12 2.58
N GLU A 94 -2.62 -9.07 2.05
CA GLU A 94 -2.27 -9.76 0.80
C GLU A 94 -2.29 -8.77 -0.36
N ILE A 95 -1.24 -8.75 -1.16
CA ILE A 95 -1.09 -7.83 -2.28
C ILE A 95 -1.71 -8.46 -3.53
N ILE A 96 -2.83 -7.89 -3.98
CA ILE A 96 -3.60 -8.38 -5.13
C ILE A 96 -3.11 -7.78 -6.44
N SER A 97 -2.78 -6.49 -6.43
CA SER A 97 -2.21 -5.83 -7.61
C SER A 97 -1.22 -4.75 -7.21
N PHE A 98 -0.27 -4.49 -8.09
CA PHE A 98 0.72 -3.45 -7.91
C PHE A 98 0.90 -2.67 -9.21
N GLN A 99 0.77 -1.36 -9.13
CA GLN A 99 0.82 -0.45 -10.26
C GLN A 99 1.79 0.69 -9.96
N GLU A 100 2.50 1.17 -10.98
CA GLU A 100 3.43 2.29 -10.89
C GLU A 100 2.83 3.51 -11.58
N LEU A 101 2.95 4.69 -10.96
CA LEU A 101 2.57 5.94 -11.60
C LEU A 101 3.51 6.21 -12.78
N GLU A 102 2.96 6.60 -13.93
CA GLU A 102 3.75 7.05 -15.08
C GLU A 102 4.63 8.25 -14.70
N SER A 103 4.11 9.14 -13.86
CA SER A 103 4.83 10.28 -13.31
C SER A 103 4.72 10.27 -11.78
N PRO A 104 5.77 9.84 -11.04
CA PRO A 104 5.78 9.86 -9.59
C PRO A 104 5.66 11.28 -9.02
N ILE A 105 4.96 11.43 -7.90
CA ILE A 105 4.79 12.74 -7.23
C ILE A 105 5.93 12.91 -6.23
N ASP A 106 6.92 13.73 -6.58
CA ASP A 106 8.09 13.97 -5.75
C ASP A 106 7.78 14.73 -4.45
N PHE A 107 8.71 14.69 -3.50
CA PHE A 107 8.56 15.31 -2.20
C PHE A 107 8.35 16.84 -2.24
N LEU A 108 8.94 17.57 -3.19
CA LEU A 108 8.73 19.02 -3.30
C LEU A 108 7.30 19.30 -3.76
N SER A 109 6.80 18.53 -4.72
CA SER A 109 5.42 18.58 -5.18
C SER A 109 4.42 18.25 -4.05
N LEU A 110 4.72 17.26 -3.22
CA LEU A 110 3.92 16.94 -2.02
C LEU A 110 3.96 18.06 -0.97
N LYS A 111 5.14 18.63 -0.72
CA LYS A 111 5.30 19.74 0.22
C LYS A 111 4.52 20.99 -0.23
N ALA A 112 4.45 21.25 -1.52
CA ALA A 112 3.70 22.38 -2.09
C ALA A 112 2.20 22.30 -1.80
N ILE A 113 1.65 21.09 -1.61
CA ILE A 113 0.26 20.85 -1.20
C ILE A 113 0.10 20.58 0.30
N ASN A 114 1.13 20.91 1.09
CA ASN A 114 1.20 20.66 2.54
C ASN A 114 0.99 19.19 2.93
N PHE A 115 1.38 18.26 2.06
CA PHE A 115 1.34 16.83 2.34
C PHE A 115 2.70 16.34 2.80
N PHE A 116 2.71 15.63 3.93
CA PHE A 116 3.90 14.96 4.46
C PHE A 116 3.63 13.45 4.56
N PRO A 117 4.56 12.60 4.12
CA PRO A 117 4.39 11.15 4.20
C PRO A 117 4.14 10.69 5.65
N PRO A 118 3.13 9.82 5.90
CA PRO A 118 2.79 9.40 7.25
C PRO A 118 3.79 8.40 7.81
N GLN A 119 3.90 8.36 9.14
CA GLN A 119 4.67 7.34 9.87
C GLN A 119 4.03 5.95 9.72
N ASN A 120 2.71 5.86 9.88
CA ASN A 120 1.94 4.63 9.72
C ASN A 120 1.13 4.68 8.41
N PHE A 121 0.06 5.48 8.41
CA PHE A 121 -0.81 5.74 7.27
C PHE A 121 -1.57 7.07 7.47
N THR A 122 -2.20 7.56 6.41
CA THR A 122 -3.31 8.52 6.48
C THR A 122 -4.39 8.10 5.49
N TYR A 123 -5.66 8.35 5.79
CA TYR A 123 -6.70 8.26 4.78
C TYR A 123 -6.47 9.32 3.70
N LEU A 124 -6.64 8.95 2.43
CA LEU A 124 -6.47 9.86 1.29
C LEU A 124 -7.56 10.93 1.28
N GLU A 125 -8.76 10.62 1.77
CA GLU A 125 -9.87 11.58 1.85
C GLU A 125 -9.57 12.80 2.72
N ASN A 126 -8.67 12.66 3.70
CA ASN A 126 -8.19 13.77 4.52
C ASN A 126 -7.29 14.75 3.74
N ASN A 127 -6.89 14.41 2.51
CA ASN A 127 -5.95 15.16 1.68
C ASN A 127 -6.53 15.41 0.28
N LEU A 128 -7.54 16.28 0.19
CA LEU A 128 -8.31 16.53 -1.05
C LEU A 128 -7.44 16.96 -2.25
N GLN A 129 -6.39 17.76 -2.01
CA GLN A 129 -5.47 18.16 -3.08
C GLN A 129 -4.69 16.96 -3.64
N LEU A 130 -4.15 16.11 -2.76
CA LEU A 130 -3.46 14.89 -3.18
C LEU A 130 -4.41 13.94 -3.90
N LYS A 131 -5.64 13.76 -3.38
CA LYS A 131 -6.68 12.95 -4.02
C LYS A 131 -6.99 13.43 -5.44
N LYS A 132 -7.11 14.75 -5.64
CA LYS A 132 -7.31 15.36 -6.96
C LYS A 132 -6.14 15.10 -7.91
N ILE A 133 -4.89 15.16 -7.43
CA ILE A 133 -3.71 14.85 -8.24
C ILE A 133 -3.73 13.37 -8.65
N LEU A 134 -3.85 12.45 -7.69
CA LEU A 134 -3.86 11.00 -7.93
C LEU A 134 -5.01 10.55 -8.84
N SER A 135 -6.16 11.22 -8.80
CA SER A 135 -7.29 10.93 -9.70
C SER A 135 -6.99 11.20 -11.18
N LYS A 136 -5.92 11.95 -11.47
CA LYS A 136 -5.51 12.35 -12.82
C LYS A 136 -4.22 11.67 -13.28
N THR A 137 -3.57 10.88 -12.43
CA THR A 137 -2.34 10.18 -12.78
C THR A 137 -2.64 8.91 -13.56
N SER A 138 -1.87 8.66 -14.62
CA SER A 138 -1.85 7.38 -15.32
C SER A 138 -1.07 6.33 -14.53
N LEU A 139 -1.48 5.08 -14.65
CA LEU A 139 -0.92 3.94 -13.92
C LEU A 139 -0.49 2.84 -14.90
N ASN A 140 0.75 2.40 -14.78
CA ASN A 140 1.26 1.21 -15.44
C ASN A 140 1.08 0.00 -14.54
N LYS A 141 0.39 -1.03 -15.04
CA LYS A 141 0.22 -2.29 -14.32
C LYS A 141 1.56 -3.05 -14.25
N ILE A 142 1.93 -3.51 -13.05
CA ILE A 142 3.06 -4.45 -12.87
C ILE A 142 2.50 -5.88 -12.78
N PHE A 143 1.53 -6.12 -11.88
CA PHE A 143 0.74 -7.35 -11.81
C PHE A 143 -0.66 -7.10 -11.24
#